data_AF-A0A7W2AJF3-F1
#
_entry.id   AF-A0A7W2AJF3-F1
#
_cell.length_a   1.000
_cell.length_b   1.000
_cell.length_c   1.000
_cell.angle_alpha   90.00
_cell.angle_beta   90.00
_cell.angle_gamma   90.00
#
_symmetry.space_group_name_H-M   'P 1'
#
loop_
_entity.id
_entity.type
_entity.pdbx_description
1 polymer ?
#
loop_
_entity_poly.entity_id
_entity_poly.type
_entity_poly.pdbx_seq_one_letter_code
_entity_poly.pdbx_strand_id
1 'polypeptide(L)'
;MLSIKELKQPKHLSSIRFNPTKQQIARKWEEMRKVNEVGYVDLEDEEFIYTCYEKVKMLLFKGFREDFEEPMTPREMKIWLGQNAIAFGNMRDKKIRNVWIDLRECFMLLWETGRLETDENGILT
;
A
#
# COMPACT_ATOMS: atom_id res chain seq x y z
N MET A 1 9.37 -5.53 -39.43
CA MET A 1 8.66 -6.16 -38.30
C MET A 1 9.60 -6.19 -37.11
N LEU A 2 9.37 -5.36 -36.10
CA LEU A 2 10.18 -5.38 -34.88
C LEU A 2 9.69 -6.53 -34.00
N SER A 3 10.59 -7.49 -33.79
CA SER A 3 10.44 -8.60 -32.85
C SER A 3 10.06 -8.07 -31.48
N ILE A 4 9.08 -8.72 -30.84
CA ILE A 4 8.76 -8.57 -29.42
C ILE A 4 9.97 -9.13 -28.66
N LYS A 5 11.05 -8.34 -28.62
CA LYS A 5 12.17 -8.57 -27.71
C LYS A 5 11.60 -8.42 -26.32
N GLU A 6 11.41 -9.58 -25.69
CA GLU A 6 11.57 -9.78 -24.26
C GLU A 6 11.10 -8.57 -23.45
N LEU A 7 9.80 -8.53 -23.16
CA LEU A 7 9.33 -7.89 -21.93
C LEU A 7 10.09 -8.56 -20.78
N LYS A 8 11.28 -8.03 -20.48
CA LYS A 8 12.03 -8.37 -19.27
C LYS A 8 11.05 -8.09 -18.14
N GLN A 9 10.51 -9.16 -17.57
CA GLN A 9 9.78 -9.06 -16.32
C GLN A 9 10.65 -8.22 -15.36
N PRO A 10 10.08 -7.23 -14.66
CA PRO A 10 10.86 -6.41 -13.75
C PRO A 10 11.63 -7.33 -12.81
N LYS A 11 12.96 -7.19 -12.79
CA LYS A 11 13.92 -7.99 -12.01
C LYS A 11 13.77 -7.84 -10.48
N HIS A 12 12.67 -7.27 -10.00
CA HIS A 12 12.38 -7.05 -8.60
C HIS A 12 10.97 -7.54 -8.25
N LEU A 13 10.68 -8.81 -8.50
CA LEU A 13 9.87 -9.57 -7.54
C LEU A 13 10.84 -10.01 -6.42
N SER A 14 11.47 -9.04 -5.74
CA SER A 14 12.06 -9.32 -4.43
C SER A 14 10.96 -9.96 -3.60
N SER A 15 11.23 -11.11 -3.01
CA SER A 15 10.23 -11.87 -2.27
C SER A 15 9.65 -10.98 -1.16
N ILE A 16 8.41 -10.51 -1.30
CA ILE A 16 7.70 -9.83 -0.22
C ILE A 16 7.73 -10.75 1.00
N ARG A 17 8.44 -10.32 2.04
CA ARG A 17 8.59 -11.11 3.26
C ARG A 17 7.37 -10.90 4.12
N PHE A 18 6.68 -11.98 4.48
CA PHE A 18 5.68 -11.92 5.52
C PHE A 18 6.38 -11.63 6.85
N ASN A 19 6.08 -10.47 7.43
CA ASN A 19 6.68 -10.03 8.68
C ASN A 19 5.61 -9.50 9.65
N PRO A 20 5.94 -9.33 10.94
CA PRO A 20 4.98 -8.87 11.94
C PRO A 20 4.38 -7.49 11.63
N THR A 21 5.14 -6.58 11.01
CA THR A 21 4.67 -5.23 10.68
C THR A 21 3.54 -5.27 9.66
N LYS A 22 3.63 -6.11 8.63
CA LYS A 22 2.56 -6.32 7.63
C LYS A 22 1.27 -6.87 8.25
N GLN A 23 1.39 -7.75 9.25
CA GLN A 23 0.22 -8.24 9.97
C GLN A 23 -0.41 -7.13 10.83
N GLN A 24 0.40 -6.26 11.43
CA GLN A 24 -0.09 -5.10 12.20
C GLN A 24 -0.80 -4.09 11.31
N ILE A 25 -0.25 -3.80 10.12
CA ILE A 25 -0.91 -2.96 9.10
C ILE A 25 -2.28 -3.55 8.77
N ALA A 26 -2.33 -4.85 8.45
CA ALA A 26 -3.57 -5.49 8.03
C ALA A 26 -4.65 -5.44 9.14
N ARG A 27 -4.25 -5.72 10.39
CA ARG A 27 -5.15 -5.66 11.55
C ARG A 27 -5.67 -4.25 11.81
N LYS A 28 -4.77 -3.26 11.82
CA LYS A 28 -5.13 -1.86 12.11
C LYS A 28 -6.05 -1.29 11.03
N TRP A 29 -5.82 -1.63 9.77
CA TRP A 29 -6.72 -1.23 8.68
C TRP A 29 -8.10 -1.89 8.80
N GLU A 30 -8.15 -3.18 9.11
CA GLU A 30 -9.41 -3.88 9.31
C GLU A 30 -10.21 -3.32 10.50
N GLU A 31 -9.55 -2.89 11.57
CA GLU A 31 -10.21 -2.18 12.69
C GLU A 31 -10.88 -0.88 12.24
N MET A 32 -10.25 -0.13 11.33
CA MET A 32 -10.81 1.12 10.80
C MET A 32 -11.99 0.86 9.87
N ARG A 33 -11.94 -0.18 9.02
CA ARG A 33 -13.07 -0.59 8.17
C ARG A 33 -14.32 -0.94 8.98
N LYS A 34 -14.17 -1.52 10.17
CA LYS A 34 -15.31 -1.84 11.04
C LYS A 34 -16.08 -0.61 11.48
N VAL A 35 -15.45 0.56 11.50
CA VAL A 35 -16.12 1.84 11.81
C VAL A 35 -17.05 2.25 10.67
N ASN A 36 -16.77 1.83 9.42
CA ASN A 36 -17.56 2.22 8.24
C ASN A 36 -18.85 1.39 8.06
N GLU A 37 -19.16 0.43 8.95
CA GLU A 37 -20.33 -0.50 8.90
C GLU A 37 -20.45 -1.41 7.64
N VAL A 38 -19.93 -0.98 6.49
CA VAL A 38 -19.99 -1.67 5.19
C VAL A 38 -18.82 -2.63 4.96
N GLY A 39 -17.79 -2.59 5.82
CA GLY A 39 -16.65 -3.52 5.77
C GLY A 39 -15.61 -3.23 4.69
N TYR A 40 -15.67 -2.07 4.05
CA TYR A 40 -14.68 -1.52 3.13
C TYR A 40 -14.47 -0.02 3.39
N VAL A 41 -13.43 0.57 2.81
CA VAL A 41 -13.23 2.02 2.82
C VAL A 41 -13.99 2.63 1.65
N ASP A 42 -14.94 3.52 1.92
CA ASP A 42 -15.60 4.32 0.88
C ASP A 42 -14.58 5.27 0.24
N LEU A 43 -14.42 5.17 -1.08
CA LEU A 43 -13.45 5.97 -1.82
C LEU A 43 -13.95 7.39 -2.11
N GLU A 44 -15.23 7.68 -1.86
CA GLU A 44 -15.81 9.02 -1.99
C GLU A 44 -15.57 9.87 -0.73
N ASP A 45 -15.26 9.26 0.41
CA ASP A 45 -15.00 9.93 1.68
C ASP A 45 -13.50 10.20 1.88
N GLU A 46 -13.00 11.27 1.25
CA GLU A 46 -11.59 11.66 1.32
C GLU A 46 -11.09 11.93 2.76
N GLU A 47 -11.95 12.45 3.64
CA GLU A 47 -11.59 12.74 5.03
C GLU A 47 -11.39 11.45 5.83
N PHE A 48 -12.27 10.48 5.62
CA PHE A 48 -12.13 9.15 6.20
C PHE A 48 -10.90 8.43 5.65
N ILE A 49 -10.63 8.50 4.34
CA ILE A 49 -9.41 7.95 3.72
C ILE A 49 -8.17 8.55 4.37
N TYR A 50 -8.10 9.88 4.46
CA TYR A 50 -6.95 10.57 5.06
C TYR A 50 -6.76 10.15 6.54
N THR A 51 -7.85 10.12 7.31
CA THR A 51 -7.84 9.66 8.70
C THR A 51 -7.35 8.22 8.83
N CYS A 52 -7.79 7.33 7.93
CA CYS A 52 -7.34 5.95 7.89
C CYS A 52 -5.84 5.86 7.59
N TYR A 53 -5.39 6.58 6.57
CA TYR A 53 -3.99 6.64 6.17
C TYR A 53 -3.10 7.12 7.33
N GLU A 54 -3.41 8.25 7.96
CA GLU A 54 -2.61 8.80 9.07
C GLU A 54 -2.46 7.81 10.23
N LYS A 55 -3.51 7.03 10.52
CA LYS A 55 -3.45 5.99 11.56
C LYS A 55 -2.49 4.84 11.22
N VAL A 56 -2.26 4.53 9.95
CA VAL A 56 -1.35 3.43 9.53
C VAL A 56 -0.04 3.90 8.92
N LYS A 57 0.11 5.19 8.61
CA LYS A 57 1.26 5.82 7.93
C LYS A 57 2.59 5.33 8.46
N MET A 58 2.81 5.45 9.77
CA MET A 58 4.06 5.01 10.41
C MET A 58 4.33 3.51 10.29
N LEU A 59 3.28 2.68 10.28
CA LEU A 59 3.41 1.24 10.05
C LEU A 59 3.74 0.94 8.58
N LEU A 60 3.10 1.62 7.63
CA LEU A 60 3.43 1.51 6.21
C LEU A 60 4.90 1.87 5.97
N PHE A 61 5.36 2.96 6.57
CA PHE A 61 6.75 3.42 6.45
C PHE A 61 7.74 2.41 7.03
N LYS A 62 7.43 1.87 8.21
CA LYS A 62 8.23 0.80 8.81
C LYS A 62 8.24 -0.45 7.92
N GLY A 63 7.08 -0.89 7.44
CA GLY A 63 6.94 -2.08 6.62
C GLY A 63 7.69 -1.97 5.29
N PHE A 64 7.68 -0.79 4.68
CA PHE A 64 8.44 -0.49 3.47
C PHE A 64 9.95 -0.64 3.72
N ARG A 65 10.48 -0.01 4.79
CA ARG A 65 11.91 -0.05 5.16
C ARG A 65 12.41 -1.44 5.55
N GLU A 66 11.51 -2.36 5.90
CA GLU A 66 11.86 -3.76 6.16
C GLU A 66 12.08 -4.58 4.88
N ASP A 67 11.55 -4.12 3.74
CA ASP A 67 11.68 -4.79 2.44
C ASP A 67 12.60 -4.04 1.45
N PHE A 68 12.76 -2.72 1.60
CA PHE A 68 13.49 -1.85 0.69
C PHE A 68 14.51 -0.97 1.42
N GLU A 69 15.69 -0.84 0.81
CA GLU A 69 16.71 0.16 1.18
C GLU A 69 16.55 1.47 0.39
N GLU A 70 15.60 1.51 -0.55
CA GLU A 70 15.34 2.65 -1.44
C GLU A 70 14.66 3.82 -0.71
N PRO A 71 14.78 5.06 -1.23
CA PRO A 71 13.99 6.19 -0.75
C PRO A 71 12.49 5.94 -0.87
N MET A 72 11.75 6.32 0.15
CA MET A 72 10.31 6.10 0.24
C MET A 72 9.53 7.18 -0.51
N THR A 73 9.69 7.21 -1.83
CA THR A 73 8.90 8.10 -2.69
C THR A 73 7.46 7.58 -2.83
N PRO A 74 6.49 8.43 -3.22
CA PRO A 74 5.13 7.99 -3.51
C PRO A 74 5.06 6.85 -4.54
N ARG A 75 5.96 6.89 -5.53
CA ARG A 75 6.06 5.86 -6.57
C ARG A 75 6.49 4.51 -5.99
N GLU A 76 7.53 4.49 -5.17
CA GLU A 76 8.04 3.25 -4.58
C GLU A 76 7.04 2.67 -3.57
N MET A 77 6.40 3.51 -2.76
CA MET A 77 5.32 3.09 -1.87
C MET A 77 4.14 2.47 -2.64
N LYS A 78 3.72 3.07 -3.77
CA LYS A 78 2.69 2.49 -4.65
C LYS A 78 3.09 1.11 -5.18
N ILE A 79 4.34 0.95 -5.61
CA ILE A 79 4.86 -0.34 -6.10
C ILE A 79 4.81 -1.37 -4.97
N TRP A 80 5.30 -1.02 -3.78
CA TRP A 80 5.30 -1.90 -2.61
C TRP A 80 3.89 -2.31 -2.18
N LEU A 81 2.95 -1.38 -2.10
CA LEU A 81 1.54 -1.68 -1.80
C LEU A 81 0.92 -2.63 -2.83
N GLY A 82 1.22 -2.42 -4.12
CA GLY A 82 0.78 -3.33 -5.20
C GLY A 82 1.36 -4.73 -5.08
N GLN A 83 2.64 -4.86 -4.75
CA GLN A 83 3.29 -6.16 -4.54
C GLN A 83 2.67 -6.90 -3.34
N ASN A 84 2.39 -6.18 -2.24
CA ASN A 84 1.67 -6.76 -1.10
C ASN A 84 0.24 -7.17 -1.47
N ALA A 85 -0.51 -6.34 -2.21
CA ALA A 85 -1.85 -6.70 -2.67
C ALA A 85 -1.87 -8.01 -3.49
N ILE A 86 -0.86 -8.22 -4.34
CA ILE A 86 -0.70 -9.47 -5.11
C ILE A 86 -0.31 -10.63 -4.19
N ALA A 87 0.70 -10.45 -3.34
CA ALA A 87 1.21 -11.49 -2.45
C ALA A 87 0.14 -11.99 -1.47
N PHE A 88 -0.58 -11.07 -0.83
CA PHE A 88 -1.69 -11.37 0.06
C PHE A 88 -2.97 -11.76 -0.71
N GLY A 89 -3.08 -11.40 -1.99
CA GLY A 89 -4.16 -11.81 -2.88
C GLY A 89 -4.24 -13.32 -3.12
N ASN A 90 -3.11 -14.00 -3.01
CA ASN A 90 -3.02 -15.46 -3.09
C ASN A 90 -3.35 -16.16 -1.75
N MET A 91 -3.65 -15.42 -0.68
CA MET A 91 -4.04 -16.02 0.60
C MET A 91 -5.51 -16.45 0.60
N ARG A 92 -5.83 -17.51 1.35
CA ARG A 92 -7.22 -17.96 1.55
C ARG A 92 -8.07 -16.95 2.35
N ASP A 93 -7.43 -16.08 3.13
CA ASP A 93 -8.11 -15.04 3.91
C ASP A 93 -8.50 -13.84 3.03
N LYS A 94 -9.77 -13.82 2.61
CA LYS A 94 -10.34 -12.75 1.79
C LYS A 94 -10.29 -11.38 2.47
N LYS A 95 -10.35 -11.31 3.81
CA LYS A 95 -10.37 -10.02 4.53
C LYS A 95 -9.01 -9.35 4.40
N ILE A 96 -7.95 -10.10 4.70
CA ILE A 96 -6.57 -9.61 4.59
C ILE A 96 -6.23 -9.22 3.16
N ARG A 97 -6.64 -10.01 2.16
CA ARG A 97 -6.46 -9.63 0.74
C ARG A 97 -7.05 -8.25 0.46
N ASN A 98 -8.31 -8.06 0.83
CA ASN A 98 -9.01 -6.82 0.52
C ASN A 98 -8.33 -5.63 1.22
N VAL A 99 -7.77 -5.80 2.42
CA VAL A 99 -7.08 -4.71 3.13
C VAL A 99 -5.98 -4.08 2.27
N TRP A 100 -5.14 -4.90 1.65
CA TRP A 100 -4.02 -4.40 0.84
C TRP A 100 -4.47 -3.74 -0.47
N ILE A 101 -5.62 -4.16 -1.00
CA ILE A 101 -6.23 -3.50 -2.16
C ILE A 101 -6.72 -2.11 -1.76
N ASP A 102 -7.53 -2.00 -0.69
CA ASP A 102 -8.02 -0.69 -0.22
C ASP A 102 -6.86 0.25 0.12
N LEU A 103 -5.85 -0.25 0.84
CA LEU A 103 -4.65 0.51 1.17
C LEU A 103 -4.00 1.13 -0.06
N ARG A 104 -3.87 0.35 -1.14
CA ARG A 104 -3.30 0.82 -2.40
C ARG A 104 -4.18 1.88 -3.05
N GLU A 105 -5.48 1.65 -3.16
CA GLU A 105 -6.39 2.60 -3.80
C GLU A 105 -6.49 3.91 -3.02
N CYS A 106 -6.62 3.84 -1.69
CA CYS A 106 -6.62 5.00 -0.80
C CYS A 106 -5.31 5.79 -0.93
N PHE A 107 -4.16 5.10 -0.95
CA PHE A 107 -2.87 5.75 -1.12
C PHE A 107 -2.75 6.45 -2.48
N MET A 108 -3.25 5.84 -3.56
CA MET A 108 -3.25 6.48 -4.88
C MET A 108 -4.15 7.72 -4.91
N LEU A 109 -5.34 7.66 -4.30
CA LEU A 109 -6.23 8.81 -4.24
C LEU A 109 -5.58 9.97 -3.47
N LEU A 110 -4.95 9.69 -2.33
CA LEU A 110 -4.20 10.71 -1.57
C LEU A 110 -3.03 11.30 -2.38
N TRP A 111 -2.37 10.48 -3.20
CA TRP A 111 -1.31 10.96 -4.08
C TRP A 111 -1.87 11.86 -5.19
N GLU A 112 -2.92 11.42 -5.88
CA GLU A 112 -3.54 12.13 -7.01
C GLU A 112 -4.17 13.46 -6.57
N THR A 113 -4.66 13.52 -5.34
CA THR A 113 -5.22 14.74 -4.72
C THR A 113 -4.17 15.63 -4.06
N GLY A 114 -2.89 15.25 -4.07
CA GLY A 114 -1.81 16.05 -3.47
C GLY A 114 -1.84 16.12 -1.94
N ARG A 115 -2.49 15.15 -1.28
CA ARG A 115 -2.60 15.08 0.19
C ARG A 115 -1.45 14.33 0.86
N LEU A 116 -0.52 13.77 0.08
CA LEU A 116 0.69 13.14 0.62
C LEU A 116 1.77 14.20 0.87
N GLU A 117 2.25 14.27 2.11
CA GLU A 117 3.36 15.14 2.50
C GLU A 117 4.69 14.53 2.06
N THR A 118 5.52 15.35 1.40
CA THR A 118 6.89 14.97 1.02
C THR A 118 7.87 16.08 1.36
N ASP A 119 9.12 15.70 1.65
CA ASP A 119 10.23 16.63 1.80
C ASP A 119 10.69 17.26 0.46
N GLU A 120 11.71 18.12 0.48
CA GLU A 120 12.26 18.72 -0.74
C GLU A 120 12.84 17.71 -1.76
N ASN A 121 13.06 16.46 -1.34
CA ASN A 121 13.57 15.37 -2.17
C ASN A 121 12.45 14.46 -2.71
N GLY A 122 11.17 14.75 -2.41
CA GLY A 122 10.04 13.92 -2.80
C GLY A 122 9.92 12.61 -2.00
N ILE A 123 10.52 12.56 -0.81
CA ILE A 123 10.41 11.43 0.12
C ILE A 123 9.22 11.67 1.04
N LEU A 124 8.39 10.64 1.24
CA LEU A 124 7.24 10.71 2.15
C LEU A 124 7.69 11.01 3.59
N THR A 125 7.06 12.02 4.21
CA THR A 125 7.31 12.47 5.60
C THR A 125 6.14 12.17 6.51
#